data_AF-A0A962ZED9-F1
#
_entry.id   AF-A0A962ZED9-F1
#
_cell.length_a   1.000
_cell.length_b   1.000
_cell.length_c   1.000
_cell.angle_alpha   90.00
_cell.angle_beta   90.00
_cell.angle_gamma   90.00
#
_symmetry.space_group_name_H-M   'P 1'
#
loop_
_entity.id
_entity.type
_entity.pdbx_description
1 polymer ?
#
loop_
_entity_poly.entity_id
_entity_poly.type
_entity_poly.pdbx_seq_one_letter_code
_entity_poly.pdbx_strand_id
1 'polypeptide(L)'
;MLGRDKKRGSDSNYANHTLIAPSAQIRGDIEFTGGLHVLGKVIGSITVTGDGGRLVIGETGCVEGEIRVPKVVINGRVEGDVHATEHLELAEKAVIEGNVYYALIEMVMGAQVNGKLVRQGADRKHLPSPDQVRNGDAGSEAKAEAKKGEAGDK
;
A
#
# COMPACT_ATOMS: atom_id res chain seq x y z
N MET A 1 -20.12 0.07 33.62
CA MET A 1 -19.04 0.54 32.71
C MET A 1 -18.84 -0.54 31.66
N LEU A 2 -19.13 -0.24 30.39
CA LEU A 2 -19.14 -1.21 29.29
C LEU A 2 -17.71 -1.39 28.74
N GLY A 3 -17.11 -2.55 29.04
CA GLY A 3 -15.87 -3.00 28.45
C GLY A 3 -16.09 -3.37 26.99
N ARG A 4 -15.41 -2.65 26.09
CA ARG A 4 -15.45 -2.90 24.65
C ARG A 4 -14.27 -3.81 24.32
N ASP A 5 -14.50 -5.12 24.30
CA ASP A 5 -13.55 -6.09 23.76
C ASP A 5 -13.38 -5.82 22.26
N LYS A 6 -12.31 -5.10 21.92
CA LYS A 6 -11.80 -5.02 20.56
C LYS A 6 -11.21 -6.40 20.24
N LYS A 7 -12.03 -7.30 19.68
CA LYS A 7 -11.54 -8.43 18.90
C LYS A 7 -10.59 -7.88 17.84
N ARG A 8 -9.28 -7.98 18.10
CA ARG A 8 -8.25 -7.82 17.07
C ARG A 8 -8.55 -8.87 16.01
N GLY A 9 -9.00 -8.42 14.84
CA GLY A 9 -9.10 -9.27 13.67
C GLY A 9 -7.73 -9.84 13.40
N SER A 10 -7.55 -11.11 13.76
CA SER A 10 -6.48 -11.92 13.20
C SER A 10 -6.82 -12.05 11.72
N ASP A 11 -6.21 -11.21 10.87
CA ASP A 11 -6.12 -11.41 9.41
C ASP A 11 -5.22 -12.64 9.14
N SER A 12 -5.60 -13.78 9.71
CA SER A 12 -4.99 -15.07 9.50
C SER A 12 -5.52 -15.70 8.22
N ASN A 13 -5.32 -15.01 7.10
CA ASN A 13 -5.19 -15.71 5.83
C ASN A 13 -3.71 -15.78 5.44
N TYR A 14 -2.89 -16.28 6.38
CA TYR A 14 -1.55 -16.84 6.13
C TYR A 14 -1.63 -18.23 5.46
N ALA A 15 -2.67 -18.50 4.67
CA ALA A 15 -2.96 -19.83 4.13
C ALA A 15 -1.82 -20.39 3.25
N ASN A 16 -0.90 -19.52 2.79
CA ASN A 16 0.35 -19.89 2.14
C ASN A 16 1.49 -19.05 2.74
N HIS A 17 2.17 -19.55 3.77
CA HIS A 17 3.31 -18.88 4.40
C HIS A 17 4.61 -19.39 3.76
N THR A 18 5.23 -18.59 2.88
CA THR A 18 6.57 -18.90 2.37
C THR A 18 7.60 -18.35 3.35
N LEU A 19 8.54 -19.20 3.79
CA LEU A 19 9.60 -18.84 4.73
C LEU A 19 10.97 -19.14 4.11
N ILE A 20 11.83 -18.13 4.05
CA ILE A 20 13.26 -18.29 3.77
C ILE A 20 13.97 -18.34 5.12
N ALA A 21 14.37 -19.54 5.53
CA ALA A 21 15.01 -19.76 6.83
C ALA A 21 16.40 -19.09 6.92
N PRO A 22 16.92 -18.82 8.13
CA PRO A 22 18.22 -18.15 8.32
C PRO A 22 19.41 -18.81 7.61
N SER A 23 19.36 -20.14 7.42
CA SER A 23 20.41 -20.92 6.76
C SER A 23 20.33 -20.89 5.23
N ALA A 24 19.31 -20.26 4.65
CA ALA A 24 19.11 -20.20 3.21
C ALA A 24 19.66 -18.88 2.63
N GLN A 25 20.37 -19.00 1.51
CA GLN A 25 20.73 -17.87 0.67
C GLN A 25 20.16 -18.09 -0.74
N ILE A 26 19.36 -17.14 -1.22
CA ILE A 26 18.81 -17.14 -2.57
C ILE A 26 19.56 -16.12 -3.41
N ARG A 27 19.90 -16.50 -4.64
CA ARG A 27 20.47 -15.60 -5.66
C ARG A 27 19.57 -15.63 -6.89
N GLY A 28 19.05 -14.47 -7.27
CA GLY A 28 18.05 -14.32 -8.32
C GLY A 28 16.78 -13.67 -7.80
N ASP A 29 15.81 -13.48 -8.69
CA ASP A 29 14.56 -12.79 -8.38
C ASP A 29 13.52 -13.74 -7.74
N ILE A 30 12.73 -13.20 -6.82
CA ILE A 30 11.67 -13.90 -6.11
C ILE A 30 10.34 -13.25 -6.44
N GLU A 31 9.47 -14.03 -7.06
CA GLU A 31 8.07 -13.70 -7.23
C GLU A 31 7.22 -14.52 -6.25
N PHE A 32 6.33 -13.86 -5.51
CA PHE A 32 5.44 -14.54 -4.57
C PHE A 32 4.03 -13.95 -4.56
N THR A 33 3.07 -14.75 -4.11
CA THR A 33 1.69 -14.33 -3.83
C THR A 33 1.43 -14.47 -2.33
N GLY A 34 0.58 -13.63 -1.74
CA GLY A 34 0.23 -13.76 -0.32
C GLY A 34 1.34 -13.30 0.61
N GLY A 35 1.94 -14.20 1.40
CA GLY A 35 2.90 -13.86 2.45
C GLY A 35 4.29 -14.46 2.25
N LEU A 36 5.33 -13.62 2.31
CA LEU A 36 6.73 -14.04 2.30
C LEU A 36 7.43 -13.53 3.57
N HIS A 37 8.08 -14.45 4.28
CA HIS A 37 8.92 -14.14 5.44
C HIS A 37 10.38 -14.49 5.14
N VAL A 38 11.26 -13.50 5.20
CA VAL A 38 12.68 -13.63 4.94
C VAL A 38 13.46 -13.51 6.24
N LEU A 39 14.04 -14.62 6.68
CA LEU A 39 14.99 -14.68 7.80
C LEU A 39 16.43 -14.98 7.34
N GLY A 40 16.59 -15.50 6.12
CA GLY A 40 17.89 -15.73 5.49
C GLY A 40 18.36 -14.55 4.63
N LYS A 41 19.17 -14.86 3.61
CA LYS A 41 19.72 -13.87 2.68
C LYS A 41 19.11 -13.98 1.28
N VAL A 42 18.70 -12.86 0.70
CA VAL A 42 18.24 -12.77 -0.69
C VAL A 42 19.10 -11.77 -1.44
N ILE A 43 19.65 -12.17 -2.57
CA ILE A 43 20.42 -11.31 -3.47
C ILE A 43 19.69 -11.28 -4.82
N GLY A 44 18.95 -10.22 -5.08
CA GLY A 44 18.04 -10.08 -6.22
C GLY A 44 16.78 -9.29 -5.88
N SER A 45 15.83 -9.29 -6.80
CA SER A 45 14.59 -8.52 -6.68
C SER A 45 13.49 -9.32 -5.99
N ILE A 46 12.68 -8.70 -5.15
CA ILE A 46 11.50 -9.32 -4.53
C ILE A 46 10.25 -8.59 -5.00
N THR A 47 9.38 -9.30 -5.70
CA THR A 47 8.15 -8.75 -6.29
C THR A 47 6.94 -9.60 -5.92
N VAL A 48 5.79 -8.96 -5.74
CA VAL A 48 4.53 -9.67 -5.59
C VAL A 48 3.89 -9.92 -6.97
N THR A 49 3.31 -11.10 -7.16
CA THR A 49 2.35 -11.37 -8.24
C THR A 49 0.94 -11.37 -7.66
N GLY A 50 0.00 -10.65 -8.29
CA GLY A 50 -1.39 -10.52 -7.81
C GLY A 50 -1.58 -9.52 -6.66
N ASP A 51 -2.79 -9.52 -6.09
CA ASP A 51 -3.22 -8.51 -5.11
C ASP A 51 -2.89 -8.91 -3.66
N GLY A 52 -2.55 -7.92 -2.83
CA GLY A 52 -2.52 -8.07 -1.37
C GLY A 52 -1.27 -8.70 -0.76
N GLY A 53 -0.13 -8.68 -1.47
CA GLY A 53 1.14 -9.24 -0.98
C GLY A 53 1.71 -8.55 0.27
N ARG A 54 2.23 -9.37 1.18
CA ARG A 54 2.94 -8.93 2.38
C ARG A 54 4.33 -9.57 2.47
N LEU A 55 5.35 -8.73 2.58
CA LEU A 55 6.72 -9.12 2.85
C LEU A 55 7.08 -8.80 4.30
N VAL A 56 7.70 -9.75 4.99
CA VAL A 56 8.31 -9.54 6.31
C VAL A 56 9.79 -9.91 6.21
N ILE A 57 10.67 -8.96 6.53
CA ILE A 57 12.10 -9.21 6.71
C ILE A 57 12.33 -9.27 8.22
N GLY A 58 12.61 -10.46 8.74
CA GLY A 58 12.87 -10.63 10.16
C GLY A 58 14.26 -10.15 10.56
N GLU A 59 14.59 -10.31 11.84
CA GLU A 59 15.82 -9.76 12.44
C GLU A 59 17.11 -10.21 11.75
N THR A 60 17.20 -11.49 11.38
CA THR A 60 18.36 -12.05 10.69
C THR A 60 18.27 -11.89 9.17
N GLY A 61 17.14 -11.38 8.67
CA GLY A 61 16.86 -11.25 7.25
C GLY A 61 17.73 -10.18 6.61
N CYS A 62 18.32 -10.51 5.46
CA CYS A 62 19.09 -9.58 4.65
C CYS A 62 18.65 -9.66 3.19
N VAL A 63 18.29 -8.51 2.62
CA VAL A 63 17.95 -8.40 1.20
C VAL A 63 18.90 -7.41 0.54
N GLU A 64 19.60 -7.88 -0.50
CA GLU A 64 20.45 -7.07 -1.38
C GLU A 64 19.77 -7.00 -2.75
N GLY A 65 19.14 -5.87 -3.06
CA GLY A 65 18.38 -5.67 -4.29
C GLY A 65 17.14 -4.81 -4.12
N GLU A 66 16.24 -4.90 -5.10
CA GLU A 66 15.03 -4.08 -5.15
C GLU A 66 13.81 -4.81 -4.58
N ILE A 67 13.05 -4.15 -3.73
CA ILE A 67 11.82 -4.69 -3.15
C ILE A 67 10.63 -3.91 -3.70
N ARG A 68 9.66 -4.59 -4.32
CA ARG A 68 8.40 -3.99 -4.80
C ARG A 68 7.21 -4.79 -4.31
N VAL A 69 6.64 -4.37 -3.17
CA VAL A 69 5.56 -5.11 -2.49
C VAL A 69 4.59 -4.12 -1.84
N PRO A 70 3.26 -4.35 -1.84
CA PRO A 70 2.30 -3.42 -1.25
C PRO A 70 2.50 -3.17 0.23
N LYS A 71 2.69 -4.24 1.02
CA LYS A 71 2.86 -4.20 2.47
C LYS A 71 4.20 -4.79 2.84
N VAL A 72 5.04 -4.01 3.51
CA VAL A 72 6.40 -4.44 3.89
C VAL A 72 6.61 -4.17 5.36
N VAL A 73 7.12 -5.18 6.08
CA VAL A 73 7.62 -5.03 7.45
C VAL A 73 9.10 -5.39 7.48
N ILE A 74 9.93 -4.48 7.97
CA ILE A 74 11.38 -4.66 8.03
C ILE A 74 11.82 -4.61 9.48
N ASN A 75 12.47 -5.68 9.94
CA ASN A 75 13.18 -5.75 11.22
C ASN A 75 14.63 -6.21 11.04
N GLY A 76 15.12 -6.28 9.79
CA GLY A 76 16.48 -6.69 9.43
C GLY A 76 17.16 -5.67 8.53
N ARG A 77 18.02 -6.14 7.63
CA ARG A 77 18.83 -5.28 6.75
C ARG A 77 18.39 -5.32 5.30
N VAL A 78 18.28 -4.16 4.67
CA VAL A 78 18.02 -4.01 3.23
C VAL A 78 19.10 -3.14 2.62
N GLU A 79 19.81 -3.65 1.63
CA GLU A 79 20.68 -2.89 0.74
C GLU A 79 20.00 -2.76 -0.62
N GLY A 80 19.46 -1.58 -0.93
CA GLY A 80 18.74 -1.30 -2.16
C GLY A 80 17.43 -0.57 -1.95
N ASP A 81 16.71 -0.36 -3.05
CA ASP A 81 15.50 0.46 -3.07
C ASP A 81 14.26 -0.34 -2.63
N VAL A 82 13.42 0.29 -1.80
CA VAL A 82 12.18 -0.30 -1.28
C VAL A 82 10.99 0.48 -1.81
N HIS A 83 10.09 -0.21 -2.49
CA HIS A 83 8.84 0.32 -3.02
C HIS A 83 7.65 -0.34 -2.30
N ALA A 84 7.05 0.41 -1.38
CA ALA A 84 5.86 0.02 -0.62
C ALA A 84 4.64 0.84 -1.08
N THR A 85 3.77 0.23 -1.88
CA THR A 85 2.63 0.96 -2.48
C THR A 85 1.48 1.21 -1.52
N GLU A 86 1.39 0.48 -0.41
CA GLU A 86 0.32 0.67 0.60
C GLU A 86 0.88 1.03 1.97
N HIS A 87 1.74 0.19 2.54
CA HIS A 87 2.19 0.32 3.94
C HIS A 87 3.61 -0.20 4.14
N LEU A 88 4.44 0.61 4.78
CA LEU A 88 5.80 0.26 5.19
C LEU A 88 5.92 0.38 6.71
N GLU A 89 6.32 -0.70 7.36
CA GLU A 89 6.62 -0.73 8.80
C GLU A 89 8.11 -1.00 8.99
N LEU A 90 8.79 -0.09 9.68
CA LEU A 90 10.19 -0.21 10.05
C LEU A 90 10.27 -0.44 11.56
N ALA A 91 10.60 -1.67 11.95
CA ALA A 91 10.75 -2.09 13.33
C ALA A 91 12.12 -1.66 13.90
N GLU A 92 12.32 -1.90 15.19
CA GLU A 92 13.48 -1.43 15.98
C GLU A 92 14.85 -1.75 15.39
N LYS A 93 15.00 -2.87 14.68
CA LYS A 93 16.28 -3.32 14.08
C LYS A 93 16.37 -3.11 12.58
N ALA A 94 15.42 -2.36 12.00
CA ALA A 94 15.43 -2.06 10.57
C ALA A 94 16.65 -1.21 10.21
N VAL A 95 17.44 -1.67 9.24
CA VAL A 95 18.55 -0.91 8.64
C VAL A 95 18.38 -0.93 7.12
N ILE A 96 18.12 0.22 6.53
CA ILE A 96 17.98 0.37 5.08
C ILE A 96 19.12 1.24 4.53
N GLU A 97 19.82 0.72 3.54
CA GLU A 97 20.81 1.42 2.73
C GLU A 97 20.30 1.53 1.30
N GLY A 98 19.55 2.60 1.01
CA GLY A 98 18.84 2.77 -0.27
C GLY A 98 17.65 3.71 -0.16
N ASN A 99 16.96 3.95 -1.27
CA ASN A 99 15.82 4.85 -1.32
C ASN A 99 14.53 4.11 -0.95
N VAL A 100 13.66 4.78 -0.22
CA VAL A 100 12.40 4.24 0.27
C VAL A 100 11.24 5.02 -0.34
N TYR A 101 10.47 4.36 -1.17
CA TYR A 101 9.25 4.87 -1.79
C TYR A 101 8.04 4.28 -1.08
N TYR A 102 7.19 5.12 -0.48
CA TYR A 102 6.13 4.64 0.41
C TYR A 102 4.83 5.45 0.27
N ALA A 103 3.68 4.82 0.49
CA ALA A 103 2.40 5.52 0.64
C ALA A 103 2.11 5.93 2.10
N LEU A 104 2.14 4.94 3.00
CA LEU A 104 2.07 5.11 4.45
C LEU A 104 3.32 4.49 5.08
N ILE A 105 3.94 5.18 6.05
CA ILE A 105 5.11 4.69 6.76
C ILE A 105 4.88 4.76 8.27
N GLU A 106 5.26 3.69 8.96
CA GLU A 106 5.36 3.60 10.40
C GLU A 106 6.81 3.25 10.75
N MET A 107 7.41 4.00 11.66
CA MET A 107 8.82 3.84 12.04
C MET A 107 8.93 3.79 13.55
N VAL A 108 9.52 2.71 14.06
CA VAL A 108 9.79 2.49 15.47
C VAL A 108 11.15 3.09 15.83
N MET A 109 11.32 3.50 17.10
CA MET A 109 12.61 3.93 17.61
C MET A 109 13.67 2.84 17.40
N GLY A 110 14.83 3.25 16.87
CA GLY A 110 15.93 2.33 16.53
C GLY A 110 16.07 2.05 15.04
N ALA A 111 15.01 2.21 14.24
CA ALA A 111 15.06 2.06 12.79
C ALA A 111 15.98 3.11 12.15
N GLN A 112 16.80 2.66 11.19
CA GLN A 112 17.77 3.47 10.48
C GLN A 112 17.52 3.39 8.98
N VAL A 113 17.49 4.55 8.31
CA VAL A 113 17.37 4.67 6.86
C VAL A 113 18.45 5.61 6.36
N ASN A 114 19.31 5.10 5.49
CA ASN A 114 20.32 5.86 4.78
C ASN A 114 19.95 5.93 3.29
N GLY A 115 19.25 7.00 2.93
CA GLY A 115 18.79 7.26 1.57
C GLY A 115 17.63 8.25 1.55
N LYS A 116 16.98 8.37 0.40
CA LYS A 116 15.83 9.29 0.25
C LYS A 116 14.55 8.59 0.68
N LEU A 117 13.71 9.29 1.44
CA LEU A 117 12.34 8.90 1.73
C LEU A 117 11.40 9.66 0.80
N VAL A 118 10.77 8.96 -0.14
CA VAL A 118 9.91 9.53 -1.18
C VAL A 118 8.48 9.04 -0.97
N ARG A 119 7.60 9.95 -0.53
CA ARG A 119 6.18 9.63 -0.40
C ARG A 119 5.54 9.53 -1.79
N GLN A 120 5.05 8.35 -2.15
CA GLN A 120 4.21 8.16 -3.33
C GLN A 120 2.78 8.53 -2.97
N GLY A 121 2.26 9.58 -3.60
CA GLY A 121 0.90 10.05 -3.34
C GLY A 121 -0.14 9.11 -3.93
N ALA A 122 -1.14 8.71 -3.14
CA ALA A 122 -2.45 8.47 -3.71
C ALA A 122 -2.93 9.82 -4.28
N ASP A 123 -3.42 9.82 -5.52
CA ASP A 123 -4.06 10.99 -6.13
C ASP A 123 -4.92 11.67 -5.08
N ARG A 124 -4.62 12.94 -4.78
CA ARG A 124 -5.52 13.77 -3.98
C ARG A 124 -6.80 13.83 -4.80
N LYS A 125 -7.79 12.97 -4.50
CA LYS A 125 -9.18 13.23 -4.86
C LYS A 125 -9.49 14.58 -4.24
N HIS A 126 -9.44 15.61 -5.06
CA HIS A 126 -9.83 16.96 -4.73
C HIS A 126 -11.20 16.85 -4.06
N LEU A 127 -11.30 17.14 -2.76
CA LEU A 127 -12.61 17.48 -2.23
C LEU A 127 -13.01 18.77 -2.95
N PRO A 128 -14.20 18.85 -3.56
CA PRO A 128 -14.68 20.09 -4.14
C PRO A 128 -14.69 21.17 -3.06
N SER A 129 -14.22 22.36 -3.42
CA SER A 129 -14.19 23.51 -2.52
C SER A 129 -15.59 23.78 -1.94
N PRO A 130 -15.71 24.19 -0.66
CA PRO A 130 -17.00 24.47 -0.02
C PRO A 130 -17.87 25.53 -0.72
N ASP A 131 -17.30 26.31 -1.65
CA ASP A 131 -17.97 27.43 -2.32
C ASP A 131 -18.99 27.03 -3.40
N GLN A 132 -19.11 25.75 -3.77
CA GLN A 132 -20.08 25.33 -4.80
C GLN A 132 -21.44 24.82 -4.27
N VAL A 133 -21.69 24.86 -2.95
CA VAL A 133 -22.98 24.42 -2.38
C VAL A 133 -23.99 25.57 -2.20
N ARG A 134 -23.64 26.82 -2.55
CA ARG A 134 -24.52 27.98 -2.29
C ARG A 134 -25.41 28.43 -3.45
N ASN A 135 -25.23 27.90 -4.66
CA ASN A 135 -26.06 28.30 -5.81
C ASN A 135 -26.83 27.11 -6.37
N GLY A 136 -27.88 26.71 -5.67
CA GLY A 136 -28.77 25.65 -6.13
C GLY A 136 -30.00 25.49 -5.25
N ASP A 137 -30.75 26.56 -5.02
CA ASP A 137 -32.21 26.48 -4.89
C ASP A 137 -32.85 27.87 -4.85
N ALA A 138 -33.53 28.25 -5.94
CA ALA A 138 -34.73 29.08 -5.92
C ALA A 138 -35.33 29.21 -7.34
N GLY A 139 -36.28 28.32 -7.65
CA GLY A 139 -37.56 28.65 -8.28
C GLY A 139 -37.61 29.14 -9.74
N SER A 140 -38.14 28.31 -10.62
CA SER A 140 -39.25 28.75 -11.49
C SER A 140 -40.20 27.60 -11.78
N GLU A 141 -41.34 27.60 -11.08
CA GLU A 141 -42.53 26.82 -11.43
C GLU A 141 -43.17 27.34 -12.73
N ALA A 142 -43.67 26.38 -13.52
CA ALA A 142 -44.89 26.40 -14.33
C ALA A 142 -45.19 27.56 -15.30
N LYS A 143 -45.21 27.23 -16.61
CA LYS A 143 -46.25 27.60 -17.61
C LYS A 143 -46.16 26.58 -18.75
N ALA A 144 -47.10 25.64 -18.88
CA ALA A 144 -48.41 25.76 -19.56
C ALA A 144 -48.35 25.56 -21.09
N GLU A 145 -48.84 24.39 -21.51
CA GLU A 145 -49.74 24.07 -22.64
C GLU A 145 -49.54 24.66 -24.06
N ALA A 146 -49.32 23.72 -24.99
CA ALA A 146 -50.09 23.45 -26.23
C ALA A 146 -50.30 24.55 -27.31
N LYS A 147 -49.81 24.27 -28.54
CA LYS A 147 -50.65 24.21 -29.76
C LYS A 147 -49.95 23.62 -31.01
N LYS A 148 -50.48 22.47 -31.43
CA LYS A 148 -50.81 21.93 -32.78
C LYS A 148 -50.24 22.56 -34.09
N GLY A 149 -50.01 21.63 -35.03
CA GLY A 149 -50.28 21.71 -36.49
C GLY A 149 -49.05 22.07 -37.31
N GLU A 150 -48.72 21.51 -38.48
CA GLU A 150 -49.38 20.66 -39.50
C GLU A 150 -48.22 20.19 -40.42
N ALA A 151 -48.06 18.92 -40.78
CA ALA A 151 -48.65 18.19 -41.91
C ALA A 151 -47.75 18.07 -43.17
N GLY A 152 -47.78 16.84 -43.74
CA GLY A 152 -47.52 16.47 -45.15
C GLY A 152 -46.05 16.48 -45.57
N ASP A 153 -45.56 15.70 -46.53
CA ASP A 153 -46.09 14.82 -47.59
C ASP A 153 -44.76 14.35 -48.28
N LYS A 154 -44.41 13.10 -48.61
CA LYS A 154 -45.08 11.91 -49.16
C LYS A 154 -44.27 10.67 -48.79
#